data_AF-A0A7V4SSB9-F1
#
_entry.id   AF-A0A7V4SSB9-F1
#
_cell.length_a   1.000
_cell.length_b   1.000
_cell.length_c   1.000
_cell.angle_alpha   90.00
_cell.angle_beta   90.00
_cell.angle_gamma   90.00
#
_symmetry.space_group_name_H-M   'P 1'
#
loop_
_entity.id
_entity.type
_entity.pdbx_description
1 polymer ?
#
loop_
_entity_poly.entity_id
_entity_poly.type
_entity_poly.pdbx_seq_one_letter_code
_entity_poly.pdbx_strand_id
1 'polypeptide(L)'
;TMPVAVFMPFYLSDILRMPPRIVGLMLAFGPATLAITAPVAGSLSDRIGSRFLTSIGLLTAAIGLLALRSLGPSASAANVAWRLVLASFGSAMFVSPNSSAVMGSVPRSDLGVAAGVVALVRNLGMVCGISIAGAVITTVQKSHAVTGEITNASPVIARNLGFLAGLKAAFLVSAIILIIASLISAMRIRPGDREAFEKMQ
;
A
#
# COMPACT_ATOMS: atom_id res chain seq x y z
N THR A 1 -1.36 -1.09 -0.49
CA THR A 1 -1.62 0.24 0.10
C THR A 1 -3.03 0.76 -0.10
N MET A 2 -3.83 0.23 -1.05
CA MET A 2 -5.23 0.65 -1.25
C MET A 2 -6.12 0.70 0.00
N PRO A 3 -5.97 -0.21 1.00
CA PRO A 3 -6.76 -0.11 2.23
C PRO A 3 -6.57 1.21 2.97
N VAL A 4 -5.40 1.85 2.84
CA VAL A 4 -5.12 3.16 3.44
C VAL A 4 -6.05 4.21 2.83
N ALA A 5 -6.19 4.25 1.50
CA ALA A 5 -7.01 5.24 0.83
C ALA A 5 -8.51 5.10 1.15
N VAL A 6 -8.99 3.86 1.31
CA VAL A 6 -10.41 3.58 1.56
C VAL A 6 -10.78 3.72 3.03
N PHE A 7 -9.96 3.20 3.94
CA PHE A 7 -10.36 3.03 5.35
C PHE A 7 -9.78 4.10 6.30
N MET A 8 -8.69 4.79 5.95
CA MET A 8 -8.17 5.89 6.78
C MET A 8 -9.14 7.06 6.99
N PRO A 9 -9.98 7.48 6.02
CA PRO A 9 -10.95 8.55 6.26
C PRO A 9 -11.85 8.25 7.45
N PHE A 10 -12.37 7.01 7.54
CA PHE A 10 -13.20 6.54 8.64
C PHE A 10 -12.45 6.50 9.97
N TYR A 11 -11.18 6.10 9.98
CA TYR A 11 -10.35 6.16 11.18
C TYR A 11 -10.16 7.61 11.68
N LEU A 12 -9.88 8.55 10.77
CA LEU A 12 -9.66 9.95 11.11
C LEU A 12 -10.96 10.65 11.56
N SER A 13 -12.10 10.35 10.93
CA SER A 13 -13.40 10.94 11.27
C SER A 13 -14.05 10.29 12.49
N ASP A 14 -14.09 8.97 12.57
CA ASP A 14 -14.96 8.26 13.52
C ASP A 14 -14.23 7.93 14.82
N ILE A 15 -12.92 7.65 14.74
CA ILE A 15 -12.09 7.31 15.90
C ILE A 15 -11.40 8.57 16.44
N LEU A 16 -10.66 9.28 15.58
CA LEU A 16 -9.93 10.51 16.01
C LEU A 16 -10.83 11.75 16.08
N ARG A 17 -12.09 11.67 15.63
CA ARG A 17 -13.07 12.77 15.66
C ARG A 17 -12.54 14.07 15.06
N MET A 18 -11.72 13.95 14.02
CA MET A 18 -11.13 15.11 13.35
C MET A 18 -12.16 15.81 12.46
N PRO A 19 -12.10 17.15 12.35
CA PRO A 19 -12.98 17.89 11.45
C PRO A 19 -12.66 17.53 9.98
N PRO A 20 -13.67 17.49 9.08
CA PRO A 20 -13.51 17.06 7.69
C PRO A 20 -12.40 17.79 6.92
N ARG A 21 -12.20 19.10 7.21
CA ARG A 21 -11.12 19.92 6.64
C ARG A 21 -9.74 19.31 6.91
N ILE A 22 -9.50 18.84 8.13
CA ILE A 22 -8.22 18.24 8.52
C ILE A 22 -8.10 16.85 7.90
N VAL A 23 -9.18 16.06 7.91
CA VAL A 23 -9.18 14.72 7.27
C VAL A 23 -8.78 14.83 5.80
N GLY A 24 -9.39 15.74 5.03
CA GLY A 24 -9.05 15.96 3.63
C GLY A 24 -7.58 16.36 3.43
N LEU A 25 -7.07 17.28 4.24
CA LEU A 25 -5.67 17.70 4.20
C LEU A 25 -4.71 16.54 4.52
N MET A 26 -5.06 15.70 5.49
CA MET A 26 -4.22 14.55 5.86
C MET A 26 -4.16 13.50 4.76
N LEU A 27 -5.29 13.23 4.11
CA LEU A 27 -5.34 12.29 2.99
C LEU A 27 -4.59 12.81 1.77
N ALA A 28 -4.47 14.14 1.60
CA ALA A 28 -3.72 14.77 0.52
C ALA A 28 -2.20 14.52 0.61
N PHE A 29 -1.64 14.27 1.81
CA PHE A 29 -0.22 13.94 1.95
C PHE A 29 0.18 12.69 1.16
N GLY A 30 -0.73 11.71 1.05
CA GLY A 30 -0.50 10.48 0.30
C GLY A 30 -0.17 10.73 -1.18
N PRO A 31 -1.11 11.26 -1.98
CA PRO A 31 -0.88 11.58 -3.39
C PRO A 31 0.16 12.69 -3.58
N ALA A 32 0.28 13.67 -2.68
CA ALA A 32 1.35 14.67 -2.76
C ALA A 32 2.75 14.03 -2.68
N THR A 33 2.95 13.10 -1.74
CA THR A 33 4.20 12.35 -1.63
C THR A 33 4.47 11.54 -2.90
N LEU A 34 3.44 10.91 -3.46
CA LEU A 34 3.55 10.16 -4.71
C LEU A 34 3.98 11.07 -5.88
N ALA A 35 3.34 12.24 -6.02
CA ALA A 35 3.63 13.20 -7.08
C ALA A 35 5.07 13.73 -7.02
N ILE A 36 5.58 14.00 -5.82
CA ILE A 36 6.95 14.49 -5.62
C ILE A 36 7.98 13.36 -5.81
N THR A 37 7.67 12.16 -5.31
CA THR A 37 8.62 11.04 -5.27
C THR A 37 8.71 10.31 -6.61
N ALA A 38 7.63 10.26 -7.39
CA ALA A 38 7.60 9.49 -8.64
C ALA A 38 8.66 9.95 -9.68
N PRO A 39 8.86 11.25 -9.96
CA PRO A 39 9.92 11.69 -10.87
C PRO A 39 11.32 11.32 -10.38
N VAL A 40 11.56 11.48 -9.07
CA VAL A 40 12.84 11.13 -8.43
C VAL A 40 13.09 9.63 -8.56
N ALA A 41 12.09 8.81 -8.25
CA ALA A 41 12.14 7.36 -8.36
C ALA A 41 12.43 6.90 -9.80
N GLY A 42 11.79 7.52 -10.79
CA GLY A 42 12.04 7.24 -12.21
C GLY A 42 13.48 7.53 -12.59
N SER A 43 13.97 8.75 -12.30
CA SER A 43 15.35 9.14 -12.62
C SER A 43 16.41 8.29 -11.91
N LEU A 44 16.12 7.84 -10.69
CA LEU A 44 17.02 6.97 -9.93
C LEU A 44 17.04 5.55 -10.50
N SER A 45 15.88 5.04 -10.92
CA SER A 45 15.75 3.73 -11.58
C SER A 45 16.61 3.64 -12.84
N ASP A 46 16.69 4.72 -13.62
CA ASP A 46 17.50 4.74 -14.85
C ASP A 46 19.01 4.60 -14.55
N ARG A 47 19.45 4.96 -13.34
CA ARG A 47 20.87 4.88 -12.92
C ARG A 47 21.23 3.57 -12.23
N ILE A 48 20.42 3.09 -11.30
CA ILE A 48 20.75 1.93 -10.44
C ILE A 48 19.95 0.67 -10.77
N GLY A 49 19.04 0.77 -11.74
CA GLY A 49 18.18 -0.33 -12.19
C GLY A 49 16.87 -0.44 -11.40
N SER A 50 15.79 -0.70 -12.12
CA SER A 50 14.43 -0.79 -11.58
C SER A 50 14.29 -1.86 -10.49
N ARG A 51 14.91 -3.04 -10.62
CA ARG A 51 14.74 -4.19 -9.70
C ARG A 51 15.11 -3.89 -8.24
N PHE A 52 16.23 -3.22 -8.02
CA PHE A 52 16.67 -2.89 -6.66
C PHE A 52 15.74 -1.86 -6.03
N LEU A 53 15.36 -0.86 -6.83
CA LEU A 53 14.52 0.23 -6.39
C LEU A 53 13.09 -0.21 -6.10
N THR A 54 12.51 -1.08 -6.92
CA THR A 54 11.18 -1.65 -6.69
C THR A 54 11.13 -2.49 -5.43
N SER A 55 12.16 -3.30 -5.19
CA SER A 55 12.22 -4.18 -4.01
C SER A 55 12.36 -3.38 -2.71
N ILE A 56 13.24 -2.37 -2.69
CA ILE A 56 13.35 -1.45 -1.55
C ILE A 56 12.05 -0.68 -1.35
N GLY A 57 11.43 -0.16 -2.42
CA GLY A 57 10.16 0.54 -2.34
C GLY A 57 9.05 -0.30 -1.70
N LEU A 58 8.94 -1.57 -2.07
CA LEU A 58 7.97 -2.51 -1.48
C LEU A 58 8.25 -2.76 0.01
N LEU A 59 9.52 -2.94 0.41
CA LEU A 59 9.92 -3.05 1.81
C LEU A 59 9.60 -1.78 2.60
N THR A 60 9.93 -0.61 2.07
CA THR A 60 9.61 0.68 2.71
C THR A 60 8.09 0.88 2.85
N ALA A 61 7.32 0.49 1.84
CA ALA A 61 5.86 0.53 1.91
C ALA A 61 5.31 -0.45 2.98
N ALA A 62 5.89 -1.64 3.11
CA ALA A 62 5.54 -2.59 4.17
C ALA A 62 5.84 -2.03 5.56
N ILE A 63 7.00 -1.41 5.76
CA ILE A 63 7.36 -0.73 7.01
C ILE A 63 6.38 0.40 7.31
N GLY A 64 6.00 1.20 6.31
CA GLY A 64 4.97 2.24 6.46
C GLY A 64 3.61 1.69 6.91
N LEU A 65 3.18 0.55 6.34
CA LEU A 65 1.94 -0.13 6.77
C LEU A 65 2.05 -0.68 8.20
N LEU A 66 3.20 -1.23 8.59
CA LEU A 66 3.45 -1.69 9.96
C LEU A 66 3.49 -0.51 10.94
N ALA A 67 4.03 0.64 10.53
CA ALA A 67 3.99 1.87 11.32
C ALA A 67 2.54 2.36 11.50
N LEU A 68 1.72 2.34 10.44
CA LEU A 68 0.29 2.66 10.51
C LEU A 68 -0.47 1.69 11.43
N ARG A 69 -0.13 0.40 11.44
CA ARG A 69 -0.72 -0.57 12.38
C ARG A 69 -0.54 -0.19 13.85
N SER A 70 0.55 0.50 14.20
CA SER A 70 0.79 0.95 15.58
C SER A 70 -0.06 2.16 15.99
N LEU A 71 -0.92 2.70 15.11
CA LEU A 71 -1.81 3.82 15.46
C LEU A 71 -2.86 3.39 16.49
N GLY A 72 -3.03 4.22 17.52
CA GLY A 72 -4.03 4.06 18.56
C GLY A 72 -5.17 5.07 18.45
N PRO A 73 -6.17 5.03 19.35
CA PRO A 73 -7.28 5.98 19.36
C PRO A 73 -6.87 7.42 19.79
N SER A 74 -5.65 7.62 20.31
CA SER A 74 -5.13 8.92 20.74
C SER A 74 -3.94 9.40 19.89
N ALA A 75 -3.86 8.98 18.63
CA ALA A 75 -2.77 9.36 17.75
C ALA A 75 -2.85 10.85 17.36
N SER A 76 -1.72 11.56 17.45
CA SER A 76 -1.63 12.94 16.99
C SER A 76 -1.67 13.02 15.45
N ALA A 77 -2.10 14.18 14.92
CA ALA A 77 -2.14 14.42 13.49
C ALA A 77 -0.77 14.21 12.81
N ALA A 78 0.29 14.73 13.45
CA ALA A 78 1.66 14.55 12.98
C ALA A 78 2.05 13.07 12.91
N ASN A 79 1.64 12.25 13.89
CA ASN A 79 1.93 10.83 13.92
C ASN A 79 1.28 10.06 12.77
N VAL A 80 0.06 10.42 12.37
CA VAL A 80 -0.59 9.82 11.21
C VAL A 80 0.08 10.30 9.92
N ALA A 81 0.38 11.60 9.82
CA ALA A 81 0.92 12.22 8.61
C ALA A 81 2.25 11.58 8.18
N TRP A 82 3.25 11.46 9.07
CA TRP A 82 4.54 10.89 8.68
C TRP A 82 4.44 9.43 8.28
N ARG A 83 3.53 8.65 8.89
CA ARG A 83 3.30 7.23 8.55
C ARG A 83 2.63 7.08 7.19
N LEU A 84 1.69 7.98 6.87
CA LEU A 84 1.08 8.06 5.53
C LEU A 84 2.13 8.40 4.48
N VAL A 85 2.97 9.42 4.73
CA VAL A 85 4.08 9.80 3.85
C VAL A 85 5.01 8.60 3.65
N LEU A 86 5.42 7.89 4.71
CA LEU A 86 6.32 6.75 4.61
C LEU A 86 5.74 5.62 3.73
N ALA A 87 4.47 5.26 3.92
CA ALA A 87 3.80 4.23 3.12
C ALA A 87 3.63 4.65 1.65
N SER A 88 3.30 5.92 1.40
CA SER A 88 3.16 6.48 0.06
C SER A 88 4.49 6.64 -0.66
N PHE A 89 5.55 7.02 0.06
CA PHE A 89 6.91 7.12 -0.45
C PHE A 89 7.39 5.76 -0.97
N GLY A 90 7.29 4.69 -0.15
CA GLY A 90 7.65 3.35 -0.60
C GLY A 90 6.84 2.89 -1.82
N SER A 91 5.54 3.23 -1.86
CA SER A 91 4.69 2.95 -3.03
C SER A 91 5.14 3.70 -4.27
N ALA A 92 5.52 4.96 -4.15
CA ALA A 92 6.02 5.77 -5.28
C ALA A 92 7.32 5.19 -5.85
N MET A 93 8.23 4.77 -4.96
CA MET A 93 9.49 4.12 -5.32
C MET A 93 9.31 2.80 -6.06
N PHE A 94 8.16 2.13 -5.87
CA PHE A 94 7.81 0.92 -6.61
C PHE A 94 7.10 1.23 -7.93
N VAL A 95 6.05 2.06 -7.90
CA VAL A 95 5.12 2.24 -9.02
C VAL A 95 5.83 2.81 -10.25
N SER A 96 6.61 3.88 -10.08
CA SER A 96 7.23 4.55 -11.23
C SER A 96 8.26 3.66 -11.95
N PRO A 97 9.28 3.09 -11.27
CA PRO A 97 10.26 2.20 -11.90
C PRO A 97 9.65 0.93 -12.48
N ASN A 98 8.63 0.36 -11.83
CA ASN A 98 7.97 -0.85 -12.31
C ASN A 98 7.17 -0.59 -13.59
N SER A 99 6.42 0.52 -13.64
CA SER A 99 5.67 0.90 -14.85
C SER A 99 6.61 1.21 -16.01
N SER A 100 7.70 1.96 -15.78
CA SER A 100 8.69 2.24 -16.83
C SER A 100 9.36 0.97 -17.35
N ALA A 101 9.73 0.04 -16.47
CA ALA A 101 10.36 -1.22 -16.87
C ALA A 101 9.43 -2.11 -17.73
N VAL A 102 8.14 -2.18 -17.38
CA VAL A 102 7.16 -2.95 -18.16
C VAL A 102 6.94 -2.31 -19.54
N MET A 103 6.73 -0.99 -19.58
CA MET A 103 6.52 -0.27 -20.85
C MET A 103 7.76 -0.26 -21.73
N GLY A 104 8.95 -0.20 -21.14
CA GLY A 104 10.22 -0.28 -21.88
C GLY A 104 10.54 -1.66 -22.43
N SER A 105 9.81 -2.71 -22.02
CA SER A 105 10.04 -4.09 -22.47
C SER A 105 9.23 -4.49 -23.71
N VAL A 106 8.35 -3.60 -24.20
CA VAL A 106 7.47 -3.87 -25.35
C VAL A 106 7.78 -2.96 -26.54
N PRO A 107 7.57 -3.41 -27.79
CA PRO A 107 7.70 -2.58 -28.98
C PRO A 107 6.74 -1.38 -28.95
N ARG A 108 7.12 -0.29 -29.65
CA ARG A 108 6.31 0.94 -29.69
C ARG A 108 4.90 0.75 -30.27
N SER A 109 4.73 -0.19 -31.20
CA SER A 109 3.42 -0.55 -31.79
C SER A 109 2.44 -1.10 -30.75
N ASP A 110 2.96 -1.73 -29.70
CA ASP A 110 2.16 -2.51 -28.75
C ASP A 110 1.97 -1.77 -27.42
N LEU A 111 2.52 -0.55 -27.29
CA LEU A 111 2.44 0.26 -26.07
C LEU A 111 0.99 0.50 -25.61
N GLY A 112 0.06 0.68 -26.54
CA GLY A 112 -1.37 0.84 -26.21
C GLY A 112 -1.96 -0.42 -25.56
N VAL A 113 -1.62 -1.60 -26.10
CA VAL A 113 -2.08 -2.90 -25.55
C VAL A 113 -1.42 -3.15 -24.19
N ALA A 114 -0.11 -2.93 -24.08
CA ALA A 114 0.63 -3.09 -22.83
C ALA A 114 0.09 -2.16 -21.73
N ALA A 115 -0.19 -0.89 -22.07
CA ALA A 115 -0.81 0.06 -21.15
C ALA A 115 -2.18 -0.41 -20.67
N GLY A 116 -3.03 -0.91 -21.58
CA GLY A 116 -4.33 -1.47 -21.26
C GLY A 116 -4.24 -2.66 -20.30
N VAL A 117 -3.34 -3.61 -20.57
CA VAL A 117 -3.11 -4.78 -19.71
C VAL A 117 -2.60 -4.37 -18.33
N VAL A 118 -1.65 -3.44 -18.26
CA VAL A 118 -1.13 -2.93 -16.98
C VAL A 118 -2.24 -2.23 -16.18
N ALA A 119 -3.08 -1.43 -16.84
CA ALA A 119 -4.22 -0.78 -16.19
C ALA A 119 -5.24 -1.81 -15.67
N LEU A 120 -5.56 -2.83 -16.46
CA LEU A 120 -6.46 -3.92 -16.06
C LEU A 120 -5.93 -4.66 -14.82
N VAL A 121 -4.66 -5.09 -14.85
CA VAL A 121 -4.02 -5.80 -13.73
C VAL A 121 -4.00 -4.92 -12.48
N ARG A 122 -3.69 -3.62 -12.62
CA ARG A 122 -3.73 -2.68 -11.49
C ARG A 122 -5.14 -2.55 -10.92
N ASN A 123 -6.15 -2.36 -11.76
CA ASN A 123 -7.54 -2.21 -11.33
C ASN A 123 -8.04 -3.48 -10.60
N LEU A 124 -7.75 -4.67 -11.15
CA LEU A 124 -8.06 -5.94 -10.48
C LEU A 124 -7.34 -6.04 -9.13
N GLY A 125 -6.04 -5.71 -9.08
CA GLY A 125 -5.29 -5.69 -7.83
C GLY A 125 -5.86 -4.71 -6.80
N MET A 126 -6.35 -3.54 -7.24
CA MET A 126 -7.00 -2.56 -6.38
C MET A 126 -8.31 -3.10 -5.82
N VAL A 127 -9.18 -3.64 -6.66
CA VAL A 127 -10.47 -4.23 -6.25
C VAL A 127 -10.25 -5.39 -5.28
N CYS A 128 -9.39 -6.35 -5.64
CA CYS A 128 -9.05 -7.48 -4.76
C CYS A 128 -8.46 -7.00 -3.43
N GLY A 129 -7.56 -6.02 -3.46
CA GLY A 129 -6.94 -5.47 -2.25
C GLY A 129 -7.94 -4.80 -1.32
N ILE A 130 -8.90 -4.05 -1.86
CA ILE A 130 -9.97 -3.41 -1.08
C ILE A 130 -10.93 -4.48 -0.52
N SER A 131 -11.33 -5.45 -1.34
CA SER A 131 -12.24 -6.53 -0.92
C SER A 131 -11.65 -7.40 0.19
N ILE A 132 -10.39 -7.82 0.06
CA ILE A 132 -9.69 -8.60 1.08
C ILE A 132 -9.57 -7.79 2.37
N ALA A 133 -9.18 -6.52 2.30
CA ALA A 133 -9.08 -5.68 3.48
C ALA A 133 -10.45 -5.47 4.16
N GLY A 134 -11.51 -5.24 3.39
CA GLY A 134 -12.88 -5.15 3.91
C GLY A 134 -13.33 -6.45 4.58
N ALA A 135 -13.05 -7.60 3.97
CA ALA A 135 -13.35 -8.91 4.55
C ALA A 135 -12.58 -9.16 5.86
N VAL A 136 -11.31 -8.77 5.93
CA VAL A 136 -10.50 -8.84 7.16
C VAL A 136 -11.07 -7.92 8.24
N ILE A 137 -11.37 -6.65 7.90
CA ILE A 137 -11.91 -5.66 8.85
C ILE A 137 -13.23 -6.16 9.42
N THR A 138 -14.17 -6.58 8.56
CA THR A 138 -15.50 -7.03 8.98
C THR A 138 -15.47 -8.31 9.81
N THR A 139 -14.60 -9.26 9.45
CA THR A 139 -14.43 -10.51 10.23
C THR A 139 -13.89 -10.19 11.62
N VAL A 140 -12.82 -9.41 11.73
CA VAL A 140 -12.22 -9.05 13.03
C VAL A 140 -13.18 -8.20 13.86
N GLN A 141 -13.89 -7.26 13.25
CA GLN A 141 -14.87 -6.42 13.93
C GLN A 141 -16.02 -7.26 14.52
N LYS A 142 -16.50 -8.28 13.79
CA LYS A 142 -17.51 -9.21 14.31
C LYS A 142 -16.97 -10.05 15.45
N SER A 143 -15.74 -10.55 15.36
CA SER A 143 -15.12 -11.31 16.45
C SER A 143 -15.04 -10.51 17.74
N HIS A 144 -14.61 -9.24 17.67
CA HIS A 144 -14.58 -8.33 18.82
C HIS A 144 -15.96 -7.97 19.37
N ALA A 145 -17.01 -8.04 18.55
CA ALA A 145 -18.39 -7.87 19.02
C ALA A 145 -18.93 -9.11 19.76
N VAL A 146 -18.40 -10.30 19.46
CA VAL A 146 -18.85 -11.59 20.02
C VAL A 146 -18.10 -11.96 21.31
N THR A 147 -16.81 -11.58 21.46
CA THR A 147 -16.00 -11.92 22.66
C THR A 147 -16.30 -11.11 23.92
N GLY A 148 -17.27 -10.19 23.92
CA GLY A 148 -17.84 -9.68 25.17
C GLY A 148 -16.95 -8.80 26.05
N GLU A 149 -15.84 -8.22 25.56
CA GLU A 149 -15.05 -7.20 26.30
C GLU A 149 -15.79 -5.86 26.50
N ILE A 150 -17.10 -5.84 26.25
CA ILE A 150 -17.91 -4.64 26.10
C ILE A 150 -19.29 -4.86 26.70
N THR A 151 -19.35 -5.47 27.88
CA THR A 151 -20.61 -5.60 28.63
C THR A 151 -21.09 -4.28 29.23
N ASN A 152 -20.26 -3.21 29.22
CA ASN A 152 -20.60 -1.89 29.81
C ASN A 152 -20.26 -0.65 28.95
N ALA A 153 -19.69 -0.80 27.73
CA ALA A 153 -19.38 0.36 26.90
C ALA A 153 -20.48 0.66 25.89
N SER A 154 -20.69 1.94 25.57
CA SER A 154 -21.64 2.38 24.54
C SER A 154 -21.42 1.60 23.22
N PRO A 155 -22.49 1.17 22.52
CA PRO A 155 -22.39 0.46 21.23
C PRO A 155 -21.49 1.15 20.20
N VAL A 156 -21.36 2.48 20.28
CA VAL A 156 -20.50 3.27 19.41
C VAL A 156 -19.01 3.03 19.68
N ILE A 157 -18.61 2.95 20.95
CA ILE A 157 -17.22 2.70 21.36
C ILE A 157 -16.81 1.29 20.94
N ALA A 158 -17.72 0.33 21.11
CA ALA A 158 -17.51 -1.05 20.72
C ALA A 158 -17.21 -1.23 19.23
N ARG A 159 -18.04 -0.59 18.41
CA ARG A 159 -17.87 -0.59 16.96
C ARG A 159 -16.52 0.01 16.55
N ASN A 160 -16.15 1.14 17.16
CA ASN A 160 -14.91 1.86 16.84
C ASN A 160 -13.65 1.05 17.21
N LEU A 161 -13.67 0.36 18.35
CA LEU A 161 -12.56 -0.51 18.76
C LEU A 161 -12.43 -1.74 17.84
N GLY A 162 -13.54 -2.39 17.50
CA GLY A 162 -13.56 -3.51 16.57
C GLY A 162 -13.09 -3.11 15.16
N PHE A 163 -13.52 -1.94 14.68
CA PHE A 163 -13.04 -1.39 13.40
C PHE A 163 -11.53 -1.09 13.45
N LEU A 164 -11.02 -0.48 14.53
CA LEU A 164 -9.59 -0.22 14.68
C LEU A 164 -8.77 -1.52 14.68
N ALA A 165 -9.22 -2.55 15.38
CA ALA A 165 -8.58 -3.86 15.37
C ALA A 165 -8.57 -4.48 13.96
N GLY A 166 -9.70 -4.41 13.26
CA GLY A 166 -9.82 -4.85 11.88
C GLY A 166 -8.89 -4.09 10.93
N LEU A 167 -8.79 -2.77 11.09
CA LEU A 167 -7.91 -1.92 10.27
C LEU A 167 -6.43 -2.29 10.49
N LYS A 168 -6.04 -2.53 11.74
CA LYS A 168 -4.69 -3.01 12.09
C LYS A 168 -4.40 -4.38 11.46
N ALA A 169 -5.36 -5.30 11.47
CA ALA A 169 -5.23 -6.60 10.83
C ALA A 169 -5.10 -6.47 9.31
N ALA A 170 -5.90 -5.61 8.66
CA ALA A 170 -5.80 -5.36 7.23
C ALA A 170 -4.45 -4.76 6.82
N PHE A 171 -3.87 -3.86 7.63
CA PHE A 171 -2.51 -3.36 7.40
C PHE A 171 -1.44 -4.44 7.57
N LEU A 172 -1.60 -5.34 8.54
CA LEU A 172 -0.68 -6.47 8.71
C LEU A 172 -0.73 -7.42 7.51
N VAL A 173 -1.92 -7.84 7.09
CA VAL A 173 -2.11 -8.71 5.92
C VAL A 173 -1.51 -8.05 4.67
N SER A 174 -1.77 -6.76 4.47
CA SER A 174 -1.20 -6.00 3.36
C SER A 174 0.33 -5.93 3.44
N ALA A 175 0.90 -5.74 4.63
CA ALA A 175 2.35 -5.71 4.81
C ALA A 175 3.00 -7.06 4.49
N ILE A 176 2.39 -8.17 4.91
CA ILE A 176 2.85 -9.53 4.57
C ILE A 176 2.84 -9.73 3.06
N ILE A 177 1.76 -9.33 2.38
CA ILE A 177 1.66 -9.40 0.92
C ILE A 177 2.79 -8.58 0.26
N LEU A 178 3.09 -7.38 0.76
CA LEU A 178 4.18 -6.56 0.24
C LEU A 178 5.57 -7.15 0.50
N ILE A 179 5.79 -7.80 1.64
CA ILE A 179 7.06 -8.48 1.95
C ILE A 179 7.26 -9.66 0.99
N ILE A 180 6.22 -10.48 0.77
CA ILE A 180 6.27 -11.58 -0.20
C ILE A 180 6.51 -11.04 -1.61
N ALA A 181 5.80 -9.98 -2.01
CA ALA A 181 6.00 -9.33 -3.30
C ALA A 181 7.42 -8.76 -3.44
N SER A 182 8.00 -8.22 -2.37
CA SER A 182 9.38 -7.74 -2.35
C SER A 182 10.38 -8.88 -2.57
N LEU A 183 10.17 -10.04 -1.96
CA LEU A 183 11.01 -11.22 -2.17
C LEU A 183 10.92 -11.70 -3.63
N ILE A 184 9.71 -11.77 -4.19
CA ILE A 184 9.50 -12.14 -5.60
C ILE A 184 10.16 -11.11 -6.54
N SER A 185 9.99 -9.81 -6.26
CA SER A 185 10.64 -8.73 -7.01
C SER A 185 12.17 -8.86 -6.95
N ALA A 186 12.70 -9.19 -5.78
CA ALA A 186 14.12 -9.42 -5.58
C ALA A 186 14.63 -10.67 -6.31
N MET A 187 13.77 -11.64 -6.66
CA MET A 187 14.15 -12.87 -7.39
C MET A 187 14.07 -12.76 -8.93
N ARG A 188 13.58 -11.65 -9.50
CA ARG A 188 13.47 -11.49 -10.97
C ARG A 188 14.84 -11.58 -11.67
N ILE A 189 15.09 -12.65 -12.42
CA ILE A 189 16.33 -12.98 -13.15
C ILE A 189 16.71 -11.90 -14.19
N ARG A 190 18.02 -11.64 -14.40
CA ARG A 190 18.51 -10.68 -15.39
C ARG A 190 18.18 -11.15 -16.82
N PRO A 191 17.80 -10.26 -17.74
CA PRO A 191 17.78 -10.59 -19.18
C PRO A 191 19.13 -11.12 -19.69
N GLY A 192 20.24 -10.61 -19.14
CA GLY A 192 21.60 -11.05 -19.51
C GLY A 192 21.97 -12.47 -19.05
N ASP A 193 21.27 -13.04 -18.07
CA ASP A 193 21.49 -14.44 -17.67
C ASP A 193 20.76 -15.42 -18.61
N ARG A 194 19.78 -14.92 -19.38
CA ARG A 194 19.02 -15.71 -20.37
C ARG A 194 19.85 -15.99 -21.62
N GLU A 195 20.61 -15.01 -22.10
CA GLU A 195 21.58 -15.22 -23.20
C GLU A 195 22.74 -16.14 -22.80
N ALA A 196 23.14 -16.13 -21.52
CA ALA A 196 24.16 -17.05 -21.01
C ALA A 196 23.64 -18.50 -20.91
N PHE A 197 22.36 -18.69 -20.56
CA PHE A 197 21.69 -19.98 -20.56
C PHE A 197 21.42 -20.51 -21.97
N GLU A 198 21.01 -19.65 -22.91
CA GLU A 198 20.79 -20.02 -24.32
C GLU A 198 22.10 -20.30 -25.06
N LYS A 199 23.24 -19.73 -24.65
CA LYS A 199 24.57 -20.07 -25.18
C LYS A 199 25.20 -21.33 -24.57
N MET A 200 24.60 -21.90 -23.53
CA MET A 200 25.04 -23.15 -22.89
C MET A 200 24.22 -24.37 -23.34
N GLN A 201 23.13 -24.18 -24.10
CA GLN A 201 22.39 -25.23 -24.80
C GLN A 201 22.80 -25.29 -26.27
#